data_AF-A0A4Z1KET2-F1
#
_entry.id   AF-A0A4Z1KET2-F1
#
_cell.length_a   1.000
_cell.length_b   1.000
_cell.length_c   1.000
_cell.angle_alpha   90.00
_cell.angle_beta   90.00
_cell.angle_gamma   90.00
#
_symmetry.space_group_name_H-M   'P 1'
#
loop_
_entity.id
_entity.type
_entity.pdbx_description
1 polymer ?
#
loop_
_entity_poly.entity_id
_entity_poly.type
_entity_poly.pdbx_seq_one_letter_code
_entity_poly.pdbx_strand_id
1 'polypeptide(L)'
;MFSLTIWFSFLSVVGAIPGAQFPHATPAPYYDARSNSGSHSKSWINYTAVPGFFLQDEATTVPSTFDYTQWNFGLLNRTYPTDSHASKNTSQWERFEKYVTSLNKNSKKNMNYKVLFMGRHGER
;
A
#
# COMPACT_ATOMS: atom_id res chain seq x y z
N MET A 1 -40.26 5.33 1.49
CA MET A 1 -39.98 4.89 2.89
C MET A 1 -38.48 4.75 3.00
N PHE A 2 -37.86 5.67 3.73
CA PHE A 2 -36.42 5.77 3.88
C PHE A 2 -35.91 4.63 4.77
N SER A 3 -34.97 3.83 4.27
CA SER A 3 -34.13 2.99 5.13
C SER A 3 -32.69 3.43 4.95
N LEU A 4 -32.27 4.31 5.85
CA LEU A 4 -30.88 4.69 6.07
C LEU A 4 -30.19 3.50 6.74
N THR A 5 -29.13 2.98 6.13
CA THR A 5 -28.10 2.24 6.87
C THR A 5 -26.75 2.78 6.40
N ILE A 6 -26.37 3.90 7.00
CA ILE A 6 -25.00 4.41 6.99
C ILE A 6 -24.33 3.84 8.23
N TRP A 7 -23.17 3.20 8.07
CA TRP A 7 -22.06 3.01 9.02
C TRP A 7 -20.91 2.39 8.17
N PHE A 8 -19.68 2.89 8.11
CA PHE A 8 -18.82 3.38 9.19
C PHE A 8 -17.98 4.60 8.77
N SER A 9 -17.86 5.54 9.70
CA SER A 9 -16.72 6.47 9.78
C SER A 9 -15.44 5.69 10.08
N PHE A 10 -14.37 5.95 9.34
CA PHE A 10 -13.01 5.81 9.86
C PHE A 10 -12.37 7.20 9.89
N LEU A 11 -12.56 7.88 11.02
CA LEU A 11 -11.61 8.91 11.45
C LEU A 11 -10.47 8.15 12.12
N SER A 12 -9.39 7.85 11.40
CA SER A 12 -8.17 7.35 12.05
C SER A 12 -7.32 8.55 12.45
N VAL A 13 -7.65 9.16 13.59
CA VAL A 13 -6.67 9.98 14.33
C VAL A 13 -5.76 8.99 15.04
N VAL A 14 -4.57 8.75 14.50
CA VAL A 14 -3.55 7.95 15.18
C VAL A 14 -2.66 8.89 16.00
N GLY A 15 -3.17 9.30 17.15
CA GLY A 15 -2.33 9.61 18.30
C GLY A 15 -1.97 8.30 18.98
N ALA A 16 -0.68 7.99 19.13
CA ALA A 16 -0.23 6.76 19.76
C ALA A 16 -0.69 6.69 21.22
N ILE A 17 -1.73 5.91 21.50
CA ILE A 17 -2.10 5.51 22.86
C ILE A 17 -1.27 4.26 23.21
N PRO A 18 -0.45 4.29 24.26
CA PRO A 18 0.24 3.09 24.74
C PRO A 18 -0.79 2.03 25.18
N GLY A 19 -0.84 0.89 24.50
CA GLY A 19 -1.71 -0.24 24.84
C GLY A 19 -2.80 -0.60 23.82
N ALA A 20 -2.93 0.12 22.70
CA ALA A 20 -3.89 -0.25 21.65
C ALA A 20 -3.36 -1.41 20.79
N GLN A 21 -4.03 -2.56 20.84
CA GLN A 21 -3.78 -3.68 19.91
C GLN A 21 -4.41 -3.34 18.55
N PHE A 22 -3.56 -3.13 17.54
CA PHE A 22 -3.99 -2.95 16.16
C PHE A 22 -4.84 -4.15 15.71
N PRO A 23 -5.87 -3.97 14.86
CA PRO A 23 -6.52 -5.10 14.23
C PRO A 23 -5.47 -5.90 13.46
N HIS A 24 -5.21 -7.13 13.89
CA HIS A 24 -4.37 -8.05 13.14
C HIS A 24 -5.05 -8.29 11.78
N ALA A 25 -4.42 -7.79 10.71
CA ALA A 25 -4.84 -8.09 9.36
C ALA A 25 -4.83 -9.62 9.18
N THR A 26 -6.01 -10.22 9.02
CA THR A 26 -6.13 -11.65 8.71
C THR A 26 -5.74 -11.85 7.25
N PRO A 27 -4.60 -12.49 6.95
CA PRO A 27 -4.13 -12.59 5.57
C PRO A 27 -4.80 -13.75 4.82
N ALA A 28 -4.92 -13.61 3.50
CA ALA A 28 -5.45 -14.66 2.63
C ALA A 28 -4.52 -15.90 2.62
N PRO A 29 -5.06 -17.13 2.63
CA PRO A 29 -4.26 -18.35 2.57
C PRO A 29 -3.54 -18.47 1.21
N TYR A 30 -2.27 -18.86 1.24
CA TYR A 30 -1.53 -19.24 0.04
C TYR A 30 -1.57 -20.76 -0.14
N TYR A 31 -1.96 -21.22 -1.33
CA TYR A 31 -1.99 -22.63 -1.71
C TYR A 31 -0.83 -22.92 -2.65
N ASP A 32 0.11 -23.78 -2.24
CA ASP A 32 1.15 -24.29 -3.12
C ASP A 32 0.61 -25.52 -3.88
N ALA A 33 0.36 -25.35 -5.18
CA ALA A 33 -0.15 -26.39 -6.06
C ALA A 33 0.90 -27.47 -6.43
N ARG A 34 2.16 -27.33 -5.98
CA ARG A 34 3.28 -28.20 -6.40
C ARG A 34 3.56 -29.37 -5.44
N SER A 35 2.85 -29.48 -4.32
CA SER A 35 3.09 -30.55 -3.34
C SER A 35 2.22 -31.79 -3.62
N ASN A 36 2.86 -32.84 -4.16
CA ASN A 36 2.22 -34.13 -4.47
C ASN A 36 2.26 -35.13 -3.28
N SER A 37 2.51 -34.63 -2.06
CA SER A 37 2.53 -35.39 -0.82
C SER A 37 1.65 -34.67 0.21
N GLY A 38 0.63 -35.36 0.74
CA GLY A 38 -0.51 -34.82 1.48
C GLY A 38 -0.22 -34.19 2.85
N SER A 39 0.72 -33.25 2.93
CA SER A 39 0.88 -32.32 4.05
C SER A 39 0.98 -30.91 3.48
N HIS A 40 -0.17 -30.30 3.18
CA HIS A 40 -0.24 -28.88 2.83
C HIS A 40 0.13 -28.05 4.07
N SER A 41 1.39 -27.59 4.13
CA SER A 41 1.79 -26.57 5.10
C SER A 41 1.03 -25.28 4.79
N LYS A 42 0.11 -24.89 5.66
CA LYS A 42 -0.61 -23.62 5.51
C LYS A 42 0.41 -22.49 5.61
N SER A 43 0.61 -21.73 4.52
CA SER A 43 1.48 -20.56 4.50
C SER A 43 0.66 -19.29 4.26
N TRP A 44 1.08 -18.18 4.86
CA TRP A 44 0.38 -16.89 4.84
C TRP A 44 1.33 -15.78 4.39
N ILE A 45 0.80 -14.80 3.66
CA ILE A 45 1.54 -13.60 3.28
C ILE A 45 1.04 -12.45 4.16
N ASN A 46 1.92 -11.85 4.96
CA ASN A 46 1.58 -10.64 5.68
C ASN A 46 1.74 -9.42 4.77
N TYR A 47 0.69 -8.62 4.64
CA TYR A 47 0.73 -7.34 3.93
C TYR A 47 0.74 -6.21 4.96
N THR A 48 1.72 -5.31 4.82
CA THR A 48 1.82 -4.09 5.62
C THR A 48 1.99 -2.91 4.66
N ALA A 49 1.27 -1.82 4.90
CA ALA A 49 1.44 -0.58 4.14
C ALA A 49 2.73 0.12 4.56
N VAL A 50 3.46 0.68 3.58
CA VAL A 50 4.64 1.50 3.83
C VAL A 50 4.26 2.95 3.47
N PRO A 51 3.95 3.81 4.46
CA PRO A 51 3.43 5.14 4.20
C PRO A 51 4.52 6.13 3.77
N GLY A 52 4.08 7.30 3.30
CA GLY A 52 4.93 8.45 2.99
C GLY A 52 5.38 8.52 1.53
N PHE A 53 4.73 7.76 0.64
CA PHE A 53 4.99 7.82 -0.80
C PHE A 53 3.80 8.37 -1.57
N PHE A 54 2.60 8.29 -0.99
CA PHE A 54 1.37 8.65 -1.66
C PHE A 54 0.61 9.70 -0.88
N LEU A 55 -0.03 10.66 -1.56
CA LEU A 55 -0.88 11.67 -0.94
C LEU A 55 -1.99 11.03 -0.10
N GLN A 56 -2.47 9.85 -0.49
CA GLN A 56 -3.46 9.07 0.27
C GLN A 56 -2.97 8.67 1.68
N ASP A 57 -1.66 8.69 1.93
CA ASP A 57 -1.08 8.44 3.26
C ASP A 57 -1.16 9.68 4.18
N GLU A 58 -1.32 10.88 3.60
CA GLU A 58 -1.31 12.14 4.34
C GLU A 58 -2.64 12.38 5.04
N ALA A 59 -2.59 12.71 6.34
CA ALA A 59 -3.80 12.97 7.14
C ALA A 59 -4.62 14.17 6.62
N THR A 60 -4.00 15.04 5.82
CA THR A 60 -4.65 16.20 5.20
C THR A 60 -5.39 15.85 3.91
N THR A 61 -5.22 14.65 3.37
CA THR A 61 -5.89 14.24 2.14
C THR A 61 -7.31 13.82 2.45
N VAL A 62 -8.27 14.55 1.87
CA VAL A 62 -9.70 14.27 2.02
C VAL A 62 -10.14 13.28 0.93
N PRO A 63 -10.48 12.02 1.26
CA PRO A 63 -10.70 10.98 0.25
C PRO A 63 -11.87 11.25 -0.70
N SER A 64 -12.91 11.94 -0.23
CA SER A 64 -14.11 12.25 -1.03
C SER A 64 -13.86 13.26 -2.14
N THR A 65 -12.78 14.03 -2.05
CA THR A 65 -12.43 15.09 -3.02
C THR A 65 -11.12 14.81 -3.75
N PHE A 66 -10.45 13.69 -3.47
CA PHE A 66 -9.16 13.37 -4.04
C PHE A 66 -9.30 12.80 -5.45
N ASP A 67 -8.83 13.55 -6.46
CA ASP A 67 -8.76 13.08 -7.84
C ASP A 67 -7.38 12.51 -8.17
N TYR A 68 -7.24 11.19 -8.02
CA TYR A 68 -5.97 10.50 -8.29
C TYR A 68 -5.45 10.69 -9.73
N THR A 69 -6.32 11.00 -10.71
CA THR A 69 -5.89 11.18 -12.11
C THR A 69 -5.14 12.49 -12.32
N GLN A 70 -5.47 13.51 -11.54
CA GLN A 70 -4.82 14.83 -11.61
C GLN A 70 -3.51 14.89 -10.81
N TRP A 71 -3.34 13.99 -9.84
CA TRP A 71 -2.23 14.02 -8.89
C TRP A 71 -1.20 12.90 -9.10
N ASN A 72 -0.98 12.46 -10.34
CA ASN A 72 -0.01 11.40 -10.64
C ASN A 72 -0.25 10.11 -9.81
N PHE A 73 -1.51 9.70 -9.70
CA PHE A 73 -2.00 8.64 -8.80
C PHE A 73 -1.72 8.85 -7.31
N GLY A 74 -1.39 10.08 -6.93
CA GLY A 74 -1.01 10.49 -5.60
C GLY A 74 0.48 10.36 -5.29
N LEU A 75 1.34 9.92 -6.22
CA LEU A 75 2.77 9.79 -5.94
C LEU A 75 3.38 11.15 -5.61
N LEU A 76 3.94 11.27 -4.40
CA LEU A 76 4.59 12.49 -3.92
C LEU A 76 5.82 12.83 -4.77
N ASN A 77 5.99 14.11 -5.11
CA ASN A 77 7.20 14.61 -5.74
C ASN A 77 8.31 14.77 -4.68
N ARG A 78 9.28 13.85 -4.68
CA ARG A 78 10.34 13.76 -3.68
C ARG A 78 11.60 13.10 -4.24
N THR A 79 12.72 13.36 -3.58
CA THR A 79 13.99 12.68 -3.85
C THR A 79 14.08 11.35 -3.08
N TYR A 80 14.80 10.40 -3.65
CA TYR A 80 15.11 9.11 -3.02
C TYR A 80 16.62 8.92 -2.84
N PRO A 81 17.07 8.07 -1.89
CA PRO A 81 18.49 7.73 -1.74
C PRO A 81 19.15 7.17 -3.01
N THR A 82 18.35 6.62 -3.94
CA THR A 82 18.79 6.07 -5.22
C THR A 82 18.98 7.11 -6.32
N ASP A 83 18.74 8.40 -6.04
CA ASP A 83 18.70 9.46 -7.06
C ASP A 83 20.08 10.02 -7.43
N SER A 84 21.17 9.46 -6.89
CA SER A 84 22.54 9.93 -7.16
C SER A 84 22.90 9.99 -8.66
N HIS A 85 22.26 9.14 -9.48
CA HIS A 85 22.45 9.08 -10.93
C HIS A 85 21.16 9.41 -11.70
N ALA A 86 20.17 10.03 -11.06
CA ALA A 86 18.95 10.44 -11.73
C ALA A 86 19.24 11.64 -12.64
N SER A 87 18.87 11.53 -13.92
CA SER A 87 18.96 12.66 -14.84
C SER A 87 17.92 13.72 -14.46
N LYS A 88 18.12 14.95 -14.93
CA LYS A 88 17.13 16.04 -14.76
C LYS A 88 15.77 15.70 -15.36
N ASN A 89 15.74 14.81 -16.36
CA ASN A 89 14.54 14.41 -17.08
C ASN A 89 13.92 13.12 -16.53
N THR A 90 14.50 12.52 -15.47
CA THR A 90 13.92 11.32 -14.85
C THR A 90 12.62 11.71 -14.15
N SER A 91 11.51 11.10 -14.58
CA SER A 91 10.18 11.30 -14.02
C SER A 91 10.11 10.83 -12.57
N GLN A 92 9.10 11.32 -11.84
CA GLN A 92 8.90 10.93 -10.45
C GLN A 92 8.65 9.41 -10.30
N TRP A 93 7.95 8.81 -11.27
CA TRP A 93 7.71 7.36 -11.28
C TRP A 93 8.97 6.55 -11.50
N GLU A 94 9.85 6.94 -12.43
CA GLU A 94 11.12 6.24 -12.64
C GLU A 94 12.04 6.34 -11.41
N ARG A 95 12.04 7.48 -10.72
CA ARG A 95 12.76 7.63 -9.44
C ARG A 95 12.22 6.66 -8.39
N PHE A 96 10.90 6.61 -8.25
CA PHE A 96 10.25 5.72 -7.30
C PHE A 96 10.46 4.24 -7.64
N GLU A 97 10.38 3.86 -8.91
CA GLU A 97 10.64 2.50 -9.38
C GLU A 97 12.07 2.05 -9.03
N LYS A 98 13.07 2.89 -9.29
CA LYS A 98 14.47 2.61 -8.92
C LYS A 98 14.61 2.41 -7.42
N TYR A 99 13.92 3.23 -6.63
CA TYR A 99 13.91 3.09 -5.18
C TYR A 99 13.27 1.78 -4.72
N VAL A 100 12.08 1.42 -5.21
CA VAL A 100 11.40 0.14 -4.89
C VAL A 100 12.26 -1.06 -5.33
N THR A 101 12.91 -0.96 -6.48
CA THR A 101 13.85 -1.97 -6.97
C THR A 101 15.03 -2.14 -6.01
N SER A 102 15.59 -1.05 -5.50
CA SER A 102 16.65 -1.09 -4.49
C SER A 102 16.15 -1.72 -3.19
N LEU A 103 14.95 -1.38 -2.73
CA LEU A 103 14.35 -1.99 -1.54
C LEU A 103 14.22 -3.51 -1.68
N ASN A 104 13.75 -3.99 -2.83
CA ASN A 104 13.64 -5.43 -3.11
C ASN A 104 15.00 -6.13 -3.24
N LYS A 105 16.01 -5.46 -3.82
CA LYS A 105 17.38 -6.02 -3.89
C LYS A 105 18.01 -6.20 -2.52
N ASN A 106 17.67 -5.32 -1.57
CA ASN A 106 18.21 -5.31 -0.22
C ASN A 106 17.29 -5.98 0.82
N SER A 107 16.16 -6.57 0.39
CA SER A 107 15.21 -7.21 1.30
C SER A 107 15.64 -8.63 1.66
N LYS A 108 15.06 -9.16 2.74
CA LYS A 108 15.17 -10.58 3.09
C LYS A 108 14.42 -11.42 2.05
N LYS A 109 14.81 -12.69 1.89
CA LYS A 109 14.20 -13.63 0.92
C LYS A 109 12.67 -13.75 1.00
N ASN A 110 12.08 -13.49 2.16
CA ASN A 110 10.65 -13.57 2.43
C ASN A 110 9.92 -12.21 2.40
N MET A 111 10.57 -11.13 1.95
CA MET A 111 10.01 -9.79 1.95
C MET A 111 10.09 -9.17 0.56
N ASN A 112 8.97 -8.64 0.08
CA ASN A 112 8.87 -7.97 -1.21
C ASN A 112 8.05 -6.69 -1.06
N TYR A 113 8.55 -5.59 -1.61
CA TYR A 113 7.85 -4.32 -1.75
C TYR A 113 7.14 -4.31 -3.10
N LYS A 114 5.85 -3.99 -3.08
CA LYS A 114 4.98 -3.93 -4.26
C LYS A 114 4.17 -2.65 -4.22
N VAL A 115 3.89 -2.10 -5.40
CA VAL A 115 2.96 -0.98 -5.59
C VAL A 115 1.62 -1.57 -5.99
N LEU A 116 0.55 -1.17 -5.30
CA LEU A 116 -0.80 -1.68 -5.52
C LEU A 116 -1.72 -0.50 -5.81
N PHE A 117 -2.35 -0.50 -6.99
CA PHE A 117 -3.44 0.41 -7.31
C PHE A 117 -4.76 -0.35 -7.17
N MET A 118 -5.62 0.10 -6.26
CA MET A 118 -6.89 -0.55 -5.97
C MET A 118 -8.02 0.41 -6.32
N GLY A 119 -8.81 0.07 -7.33
CA GLY A 119 -10.01 0.80 -7.70
C GLY A 119 -11.26 0.11 -7.16
N ARG A 120 -12.25 0.90 -6.73
CA ARG A 120 -13.63 0.40 -6.52
C ARG A 120 -14.31 0.37 -7.90
N HIS A 121 -15.00 -0.72 -8.24
CA HIS A 121 -15.83 -0.71 -9.43
C HIS A 121 -17.01 0.25 -9.23
N GLY A 122 -17.33 1.05 -10.26
CA GLY A 122 -18.52 1.91 -10.22
C GLY A 122 -19.78 1.05 -10.13
N GLU A 123 -20.69 1.43 -9.25
CA GLU A 123 -22.10 1.02 -9.35
C GLU A 123 -22.76 1.98 -10.35
N ARG A 124 -23.55 1.46 -11.28
CA ARG A 124 -24.36 2.24 -12.22
C ARG A 124 -25.82 2.07 -11.87
#